data_AF-A0A7S9Z9R2-F1
#
_entry.id   AF-A0A7S9Z9R2-F1
#
_cell.length_a   1.000
_cell.length_b   1.000
_cell.length_c   1.000
_cell.angle_alpha   90.00
_cell.angle_beta   90.00
_cell.angle_gamma   90.00
#
_symmetry.space_group_name_H-M   'P 1'
#
loop_
_entity.id
_entity.type
_entity.pdbx_description
1 polymer ?
#
loop_
_entity_poly.entity_id
_entity_poly.type
_entity_poly.pdbx_seq_one_letter_code
_entity_poly.pdbx_strand_id
1 'polypeptide(L)'
;MTFAQRKQERRAFMKHLLEQDWDVFGTLKFVNGRTLGRNTADKLLRSYWNRVDRVFFGHAADRQNMRVPRWCFAHEGSDSENFHIHFLLKSPVADTKHACFALNAIWAQHHKQTGPMAKNWIMPVKDRWEVANYATREYWRMGADTQLLDISWDRGCPDAMHAYEHEQQALRINKAASPIWMQQAQEAYADYWARYSSEGITALAERGKAPSH
;
A
#
# COMPACT_ATOMS: atom_id res chain seq x y z
N MET A 1 -21.70 -5.13 17.96
CA MET A 1 -20.38 -5.64 18.39
C MET A 1 -19.81 -4.70 19.43
N THR A 2 -19.34 -5.20 20.57
CA THR A 2 -18.82 -4.37 21.67
C THR A 2 -17.39 -3.88 21.40
N PHE A 3 -16.96 -2.83 22.09
CA PHE A 3 -15.58 -2.36 22.02
C PHE A 3 -14.57 -3.45 22.43
N ALA A 4 -14.91 -4.25 23.45
CA ALA A 4 -14.08 -5.38 23.89
C ALA A 4 -13.94 -6.45 22.79
N GLN A 5 -15.02 -6.79 22.09
CA GLN A 5 -15.00 -7.71 20.94
C GLN A 5 -14.11 -7.18 19.81
N ARG A 6 -14.28 -5.91 19.41
CA ARG A 6 -13.44 -5.29 18.37
C ARG A 6 -11.95 -5.29 18.73
N LYS A 7 -11.63 -5.07 20.02
CA LYS A 7 -10.24 -5.14 20.51
C LYS A 7 -9.67 -6.56 20.42
N GLN A 8 -10.47 -7.58 20.73
CA GLN A 8 -10.06 -8.98 20.62
C GLN A 8 -9.86 -9.38 19.15
N GLU A 9 -10.81 -9.04 18.28
CA GLU A 9 -10.72 -9.30 16.84
C GLU A 9 -9.51 -8.62 16.21
N ARG A 10 -9.26 -7.34 16.51
CA ARG A 10 -8.08 -6.63 16.01
C ARG A 10 -6.77 -7.31 16.45
N ARG A 11 -6.68 -7.81 17.68
CA ARG A 11 -5.50 -8.55 18.17
C ARG A 11 -5.30 -9.86 17.40
N ALA A 12 -6.37 -10.62 17.19
CA ALA A 12 -6.31 -11.85 16.40
C ALA A 12 -5.90 -11.55 14.95
N PHE A 13 -6.44 -10.48 14.38
CA PHE A 13 -6.10 -10.06 13.03
C PHE A 13 -4.64 -9.60 12.91
N MET A 14 -4.14 -8.79 13.85
CA MET A 14 -2.72 -8.43 13.90
C MET A 14 -1.81 -9.65 14.01
N LYS A 15 -2.18 -10.63 14.84
CA LYS A 15 -1.43 -11.89 14.96
C LYS A 15 -1.36 -12.61 13.61
N HIS A 16 -2.50 -12.75 12.93
CA HIS A 16 -2.55 -13.35 11.60
C HIS A 16 -1.66 -12.60 10.59
N LEU A 17 -1.69 -11.27 10.57
CA LEU A 17 -0.82 -10.47 9.70
C LEU A 17 0.67 -10.69 10.00
N LEU A 18 1.06 -10.77 11.27
CA LEU A 18 2.46 -10.97 11.67
C LEU A 18 2.99 -12.37 11.29
N GLU A 19 2.12 -13.35 11.10
CA GLU A 19 2.46 -14.70 10.60
C GLU A 19 2.77 -14.72 9.10
N GLN A 20 2.35 -13.68 8.34
CA GLN A 20 2.60 -13.58 6.90
C GLN A 20 4.03 -13.09 6.62
N ASP A 21 4.55 -13.25 5.40
CA ASP A 21 5.84 -12.69 5.00
C ASP A 21 5.63 -11.43 4.14
N TRP A 22 5.54 -10.26 4.78
CA TRP A 22 5.49 -8.96 4.08
C TRP A 22 6.61 -8.06 4.58
N ASP A 23 7.09 -7.22 3.67
CA ASP A 23 8.27 -6.37 3.87
C ASP A 23 8.08 -4.95 3.34
N VAL A 24 6.90 -4.63 2.77
CA VAL A 24 6.51 -3.29 2.32
C VAL A 24 5.26 -2.81 3.06
N PHE A 25 5.29 -1.55 3.48
CA PHE A 25 4.12 -0.80 3.93
C PHE A 25 3.80 0.32 2.96
N GLY A 26 2.51 0.55 2.74
CA GLY A 26 2.02 1.55 1.81
C GLY A 26 0.90 2.43 2.36
N THR A 27 0.86 3.68 1.89
CA THR A 27 -0.28 4.60 2.04
C THR A 27 -0.64 5.15 0.67
N LEU A 28 -1.88 4.92 0.24
CA LEU A 28 -2.44 5.46 -0.99
C LEU A 28 -3.49 6.52 -0.64
N LYS A 29 -3.13 7.79 -0.84
CA LYS A 29 -4.04 8.93 -0.67
C LYS A 29 -4.63 9.35 -2.01
N PHE A 30 -5.83 9.90 -1.99
CA PHE A 30 -6.41 10.60 -3.13
C PHE A 30 -6.11 12.11 -3.06
N VAL A 31 -6.20 12.81 -4.19
CA VAL A 31 -6.04 14.28 -4.23
C VAL A 31 -7.02 14.96 -3.28
N ASN A 32 -8.29 14.54 -3.33
CA ASN A 32 -9.33 14.95 -2.40
C ASN A 32 -10.11 13.71 -1.93
N GLY A 33 -9.67 13.12 -0.82
CA GLY A 33 -10.35 11.96 -0.21
C GLY A 33 -11.76 12.29 0.31
N ARG A 34 -12.06 13.57 0.59
CA ARG A 34 -13.35 14.04 1.12
C ARG A 34 -14.49 14.01 0.13
N THR A 35 -14.19 14.32 -1.13
CA THR A 35 -15.22 14.41 -2.17
C THR A 35 -15.19 13.22 -3.12
N LEU A 36 -14.18 12.36 -3.03
CA LEU A 36 -14.12 11.15 -3.83
C LEU A 36 -15.09 10.10 -3.27
N GLY A 37 -16.22 9.91 -3.97
CA GLY A 37 -17.17 8.87 -3.60
C GLY A 37 -16.54 7.47 -3.54
N ARG A 38 -16.96 6.66 -2.55
CA ARG A 38 -16.41 5.32 -2.26
C ARG A 38 -16.34 4.42 -3.49
N ASN A 39 -17.40 4.40 -4.31
CA ASN A 39 -17.45 3.61 -5.54
C ASN A 39 -16.35 3.99 -6.55
N THR A 40 -16.02 5.28 -6.65
CA THR A 40 -14.94 5.75 -7.53
C THR A 40 -13.59 5.37 -6.95
N ALA A 41 -13.41 5.53 -5.64
CA ALA A 41 -12.19 5.12 -4.94
C ALA A 41 -11.92 3.62 -5.13
N ASP A 42 -12.93 2.77 -4.96
CA ASP A 42 -12.80 1.31 -5.12
C ASP A 42 -12.44 0.91 -6.55
N LYS A 43 -13.05 1.56 -7.56
CA LYS A 43 -12.68 1.34 -8.97
C LYS A 43 -11.23 1.73 -9.25
N LEU A 44 -10.77 2.87 -8.72
CA LEU A 44 -9.39 3.33 -8.87
C LEU A 44 -8.39 2.39 -8.17
N LEU A 45 -8.72 1.91 -6.97
CA LEU A 45 -7.85 0.98 -6.24
C LEU A 45 -7.76 -0.37 -6.96
N ARG A 46 -8.87 -0.94 -7.42
CA ARG A 46 -8.86 -2.16 -8.23
C ARG A 46 -8.04 -1.98 -9.51
N SER A 47 -8.24 -0.86 -10.20
CA SER A 47 -7.48 -0.51 -11.40
C SER A 47 -5.99 -0.38 -11.13
N TYR A 48 -5.59 0.27 -10.03
CA TYR A 48 -4.20 0.39 -9.60
C TYR A 48 -3.57 -0.97 -9.36
N TRP A 49 -4.22 -1.82 -8.57
CA TRP A 49 -3.69 -3.15 -8.26
C TRP A 49 -3.59 -4.05 -9.48
N ASN A 50 -4.60 -4.03 -10.37
CA ASN A 50 -4.53 -4.73 -11.65
C ASN A 50 -3.36 -4.23 -12.52
N ARG A 51 -3.08 -2.92 -12.49
CA ARG A 51 -1.93 -2.34 -13.18
C ARG A 51 -0.62 -2.83 -12.57
N VAL A 52 -0.49 -2.80 -11.24
CA VAL A 52 0.66 -3.31 -10.50
C VAL A 52 0.94 -4.77 -10.86
N ASP A 53 -0.06 -5.64 -10.79
CA ASP A 53 0.10 -7.06 -11.09
C ASP A 53 0.59 -7.29 -12.53
N ARG A 54 0.07 -6.53 -13.51
CA ARG A 54 0.54 -6.60 -14.90
C ARG A 54 1.95 -6.04 -15.09
N VAL A 55 2.36 -5.03 -14.33
CA VAL A 55 3.73 -4.50 -14.40
C VAL A 55 4.71 -5.58 -13.96
N PHE A 56 4.47 -6.21 -12.81
CA PHE A 56 5.39 -7.20 -12.27
C PHE A 56 5.31 -8.55 -13.01
N PHE A 57 4.13 -9.03 -13.39
CA PHE A 57 3.98 -10.41 -13.92
C PHE A 57 3.56 -10.49 -15.40
N GLY A 58 3.34 -9.36 -16.07
CA GLY A 58 2.92 -9.35 -17.48
C GLY A 58 1.62 -10.13 -17.70
N HIS A 59 1.59 -10.97 -18.73
CA HIS A 59 0.40 -11.79 -19.04
C HIS A 59 0.08 -12.85 -17.98
N ALA A 60 1.03 -13.26 -17.13
CA ALA A 60 0.74 -14.20 -16.07
C ALA A 60 -0.24 -13.62 -15.03
N ALA A 61 -0.29 -12.30 -14.91
CA ALA A 61 -1.29 -11.63 -14.10
C ALA A 61 -2.72 -12.02 -14.54
N ASP A 62 -2.99 -12.06 -15.84
CA ASP A 62 -4.32 -12.39 -16.34
C ASP A 62 -4.49 -13.91 -16.56
N ARG A 63 -3.47 -14.60 -17.10
CA ARG A 63 -3.56 -16.02 -17.51
C ARG A 63 -3.40 -17.02 -16.37
N GLN A 64 -2.63 -16.66 -15.35
CA GLN A 64 -2.33 -17.53 -14.21
C GLN A 64 -2.85 -16.94 -12.90
N ASN A 65 -3.55 -15.81 -12.98
CA ASN A 65 -4.00 -15.04 -11.82
C ASN A 65 -2.85 -14.71 -10.85
N MET A 66 -1.66 -14.42 -11.40
CA MET A 66 -0.50 -14.02 -10.60
C MET A 66 -0.72 -12.60 -10.06
N ARG A 67 -0.61 -12.43 -8.74
CA ARG A 67 -0.85 -11.17 -8.05
C ARG A 67 0.19 -10.97 -6.97
N VAL A 68 0.55 -9.72 -6.72
CA VAL A 68 1.46 -9.38 -5.61
C VAL A 68 0.70 -9.64 -4.29
N PRO A 69 1.24 -10.47 -3.37
CA PRO A 69 0.63 -10.68 -2.06
C PRO A 69 0.47 -9.36 -1.30
N ARG A 70 -0.76 -9.07 -0.87
CA ARG A 70 -1.09 -7.78 -0.25
C ARG A 70 -2.31 -7.86 0.66
N TRP A 71 -2.33 -7.01 1.68
CA TRP A 71 -3.47 -6.80 2.58
C TRP A 71 -3.79 -5.31 2.60
N CYS A 72 -5.03 -4.94 2.31
CA CYS A 72 -5.44 -3.53 2.16
C CYS A 72 -6.42 -3.13 3.26
N PHE A 73 -6.27 -1.91 3.78
CA PHE A 73 -7.02 -1.41 4.95
C PHE A 73 -7.60 -0.02 4.66
N ALA A 74 -8.91 0.14 4.83
CA ALA A 74 -9.60 1.42 4.73
C ALA A 74 -9.33 2.32 5.92
N HIS A 75 -8.99 3.57 5.65
CA HIS A 75 -8.87 4.62 6.65
C HIS A 75 -9.63 5.86 6.20
N GLU A 76 -10.43 6.46 7.10
CA GLU A 76 -11.28 7.61 6.77
C GLU A 76 -10.88 8.89 7.52
N GLY A 77 -9.78 8.86 8.27
CA GLY A 77 -9.36 9.99 9.11
C GLY A 77 -10.31 10.24 10.29
N SER A 78 -10.01 11.26 11.09
CA SER A 78 -10.75 11.56 12.33
C SER A 78 -12.16 12.09 12.10
N ASP A 79 -12.44 12.68 10.94
CA ASP A 79 -13.75 13.23 10.56
C ASP A 79 -14.54 12.29 9.64
N SER A 80 -14.06 11.07 9.37
CA SER A 80 -14.65 10.10 8.44
C SER A 80 -14.75 10.57 6.98
N GLU A 81 -14.18 11.71 6.64
CA GLU A 81 -14.28 12.25 5.28
C GLU A 81 -13.01 11.94 4.48
N ASN A 82 -11.85 11.77 5.10
CA ASN A 82 -10.61 11.61 4.33
C ASN A 82 -10.32 10.14 4.00
N PHE A 83 -11.04 9.59 3.02
CA PHE A 83 -10.80 8.22 2.58
C PHE A 83 -9.41 8.06 1.95
N HIS A 84 -8.65 7.11 2.48
CA HIS A 84 -7.37 6.62 1.97
C HIS A 84 -7.21 5.16 2.38
N ILE A 85 -6.21 4.48 1.81
CA ILE A 85 -5.91 3.12 2.24
C ILE A 85 -4.48 2.99 2.71
N HIS A 86 -4.29 2.10 3.66
CA HIS A 86 -2.98 1.51 3.93
C HIS A 86 -2.91 0.13 3.34
N PHE A 87 -1.69 -0.36 3.08
CA PHE A 87 -1.48 -1.74 2.69
C PHE A 87 -0.19 -2.32 3.27
N LEU A 88 -0.19 -3.64 3.43
CA LEU A 88 0.99 -4.46 3.64
C LEU A 88 1.21 -5.29 2.38
N LEU A 89 2.45 -5.46 1.96
CA LEU A 89 2.78 -6.11 0.69
C LEU A 89 4.09 -6.89 0.81
N LYS A 90 4.15 -8.05 0.16
CA LYS A 90 5.40 -8.75 -0.09
C LYS A 90 6.01 -8.22 -1.38
N SER A 91 7.25 -7.74 -1.31
CA SER A 91 7.99 -7.23 -2.46
C SER A 91 7.99 -8.26 -3.60
N PRO A 92 7.57 -7.88 -4.83
CA PRO A 92 7.54 -8.78 -5.98
C PRO A 92 8.90 -8.94 -6.67
N VAL A 93 9.94 -8.27 -6.17
CA VAL A 93 11.34 -8.32 -6.63
C VAL A 93 12.28 -8.29 -5.42
N ALA A 94 13.52 -8.78 -5.58
CA ALA A 94 14.50 -8.84 -4.50
C ALA A 94 14.90 -7.45 -3.98
N ASP A 95 15.01 -6.45 -4.87
CA ASP A 95 15.24 -5.06 -4.46
C ASP A 95 13.93 -4.41 -3.98
N THR A 96 13.64 -4.54 -2.69
CA THR A 96 12.46 -3.95 -2.03
C THR A 96 12.39 -2.43 -2.20
N LYS A 97 13.53 -1.73 -2.26
CA LYS A 97 13.52 -0.26 -2.44
C LYS A 97 13.08 0.09 -3.85
N HIS A 98 13.63 -0.60 -4.85
CA HIS A 98 13.21 -0.43 -6.23
C HIS A 98 11.71 -0.74 -6.41
N ALA A 99 11.21 -1.80 -5.76
CA ALA A 99 9.77 -2.10 -5.74
C ALA A 99 8.95 -0.93 -5.19
N CYS A 100 9.36 -0.35 -4.05
CA CYS A 100 8.70 0.81 -3.46
C CYS A 100 8.70 2.03 -4.39
N PHE A 101 9.80 2.29 -5.09
CA PHE A 101 9.88 3.40 -6.04
C PHE A 101 8.90 3.20 -7.20
N ALA A 102 8.89 2.00 -7.78
CA ALA A 102 7.96 1.65 -8.85
C ALA A 102 6.49 1.79 -8.39
N LEU A 103 6.15 1.27 -7.21
CA LEU A 103 4.78 1.36 -6.68
C LEU A 103 4.33 2.81 -6.44
N ASN A 104 5.21 3.67 -5.90
CA ASN A 104 4.92 5.11 -5.71
C ASN A 104 4.71 5.81 -7.05
N ALA A 105 5.61 5.58 -8.00
CA ALA A 105 5.55 6.15 -9.33
C ALA A 105 4.29 5.72 -10.08
N ILE A 106 3.94 4.42 -10.05
CA ILE A 106 2.75 3.88 -10.71
C ILE A 106 1.48 4.52 -10.13
N TRP A 107 1.41 4.69 -8.80
CA TRP A 107 0.23 5.30 -8.17
C TRP A 107 0.10 6.79 -8.48
N ALA A 108 1.19 7.56 -8.37
CA ALA A 108 1.19 9.00 -8.65
C ALA A 108 0.79 9.32 -10.11
N GLN A 109 1.09 8.41 -11.05
CA GLN A 109 0.73 8.53 -12.46
C GLN A 109 -0.62 7.90 -12.81
N HIS A 110 -1.24 7.14 -11.90
CA HIS A 110 -2.34 6.25 -12.26
C HIS A 110 -3.58 7.01 -12.74
N HIS A 111 -3.92 8.12 -12.07
CA HIS A 111 -5.12 8.90 -12.39
C HIS A 111 -5.03 10.30 -11.80
N LYS A 112 -5.72 11.29 -12.38
CA LYS A 112 -5.77 12.67 -11.85
C LYS A 112 -6.33 12.80 -10.42
N GLN A 113 -6.97 11.75 -9.90
CA GLN A 113 -7.51 11.71 -8.53
C GLN A 113 -6.61 10.96 -7.56
N THR A 114 -5.56 10.27 -8.01
CA THR A 114 -4.58 9.67 -7.10
C THR A 114 -3.65 10.74 -6.55
N GLY A 115 -3.27 10.59 -5.28
CA GLY A 115 -2.44 11.56 -4.60
C GLY A 115 -1.07 11.70 -5.30
N PRO A 116 -0.46 12.89 -5.26
CA PRO A 116 0.89 13.08 -5.75
C PRO A 116 1.89 12.31 -4.89
N MET A 117 3.07 12.03 -5.44
CA MET A 117 4.13 11.28 -4.75
C MET A 117 4.45 11.83 -3.35
N ALA A 118 4.43 13.15 -3.17
CA ALA A 118 4.60 13.84 -1.90
C ALA A 118 3.48 13.61 -0.86
N LYS A 119 2.48 12.80 -1.16
CA LYS A 119 1.42 12.36 -0.24
C LYS A 119 1.34 10.84 -0.09
N ASN A 120 2.07 10.09 -0.91
CA ASN A 120 2.03 8.62 -0.92
C ASN A 120 3.27 8.08 -0.24
N TRP A 121 3.07 7.09 0.62
CA TRP A 121 4.13 6.55 1.45
C TRP A 121 4.21 5.06 1.25
N ILE A 122 5.00 4.62 0.26
CA ILE A 122 5.29 3.21 0.03
C ILE A 122 6.77 2.99 0.31
N MET A 123 7.08 2.19 1.32
CA MET A 123 8.44 2.02 1.87
C MET A 123 8.67 0.61 2.43
N PRO A 124 9.94 0.17 2.53
CA PRO A 124 10.28 -1.04 3.26
C PRO A 124 9.91 -0.92 4.74
N VAL A 125 9.58 -2.04 5.35
CA VAL A 125 9.21 -2.12 6.76
C VAL A 125 10.44 -2.18 7.65
N LYS A 126 10.48 -1.36 8.70
CA LYS A 126 11.49 -1.41 9.76
C LYS A 126 11.02 -2.23 10.96
N ASP A 127 9.76 -2.01 11.37
CA ASP A 127 9.13 -2.72 12.49
C ASP A 127 7.76 -3.24 12.06
N ARG A 128 7.63 -4.56 11.98
CA ARG A 128 6.39 -5.22 11.55
C ARG A 128 5.27 -5.07 12.58
N TRP A 129 5.60 -5.05 13.86
CA TRP A 129 4.58 -4.89 14.89
C TRP A 129 3.98 -3.48 14.85
N GLU A 130 4.82 -2.44 14.77
CA GLU A 130 4.38 -1.05 14.70
C GLU A 130 3.51 -0.82 13.45
N VAL A 131 3.94 -1.34 12.32
CA VAL A 131 3.23 -1.26 11.03
C VAL A 131 1.88 -1.97 11.08
N ALA A 132 1.81 -3.21 11.58
CA ALA A 132 0.55 -3.96 11.68
C ALA A 132 -0.43 -3.31 12.66
N ASN A 133 0.09 -2.79 13.78
CA ASN A 133 -0.70 -2.01 14.73
C ASN A 133 -1.28 -0.77 14.05
N TYR A 134 -0.44 -0.03 13.31
CA TYR A 134 -0.85 1.19 12.64
C TYR A 134 -1.88 0.95 11.51
N ALA A 135 -1.61 0.00 10.61
CA ALA A 135 -2.48 -0.33 9.49
C ALA A 135 -3.89 -0.78 9.93
N THR A 136 -4.00 -1.44 11.08
CA THR A 136 -5.27 -1.95 11.62
C THR A 136 -5.95 -0.98 12.60
N ARG A 137 -5.45 0.25 12.76
CA ARG A 137 -5.94 1.16 13.81
C ARG A 137 -7.42 1.49 13.69
N GLU A 138 -8.00 1.53 12.50
CA GLU A 138 -9.42 1.90 12.29
C GLU A 138 -10.41 0.80 12.68
N TYR A 139 -9.93 -0.40 13.04
CA TYR A 139 -10.75 -1.54 13.43
C TYR A 139 -11.65 -1.26 14.64
N TRP A 140 -11.24 -0.37 15.56
CA TRP A 140 -12.11 0.00 16.69
C TRP A 140 -13.41 0.67 16.24
N ARG A 141 -13.40 1.37 15.10
CA ARG A 141 -14.54 2.10 14.52
C ARG A 141 -15.25 1.28 13.44
N MET A 142 -14.49 0.78 12.48
CA MET A 142 -15.01 0.11 11.28
C MET A 142 -15.17 -1.40 11.44
N GLY A 143 -14.54 -2.02 12.44
CA GLY A 143 -14.55 -3.48 12.60
C GLY A 143 -14.00 -4.16 11.34
N ALA A 144 -14.69 -5.22 10.89
CA ALA A 144 -14.32 -5.98 9.70
C ALA A 144 -14.25 -5.13 8.42
N ASP A 145 -15.02 -4.04 8.31
CA ASP A 145 -15.01 -3.13 7.14
C ASP A 145 -13.68 -2.37 6.99
N THR A 146 -12.81 -2.42 8.01
CA THR A 146 -11.42 -1.96 7.87
C THR A 146 -10.70 -2.74 6.78
N GLN A 147 -11.00 -4.02 6.61
CA GLN A 147 -10.33 -4.88 5.64
C GLN A 147 -10.96 -4.74 4.26
N LEU A 148 -10.14 -4.42 3.26
CA LEU A 148 -10.56 -4.35 1.87
C LEU A 148 -10.26 -5.68 1.19
N LEU A 149 -11.07 -6.70 1.50
CA LEU A 149 -10.88 -8.08 1.03
C LEU A 149 -10.84 -8.16 -0.51
N ASP A 150 -11.65 -7.36 -1.18
CA ASP A 150 -11.77 -7.34 -2.64
C ASP A 150 -10.54 -6.88 -3.41
N ILE A 151 -9.59 -6.22 -2.73
CA ILE A 151 -8.31 -5.78 -3.29
C ILE A 151 -7.11 -6.34 -2.53
N SER A 152 -7.37 -7.19 -1.53
CA SER A 152 -6.36 -7.98 -0.83
C SER A 152 -6.11 -9.28 -1.59
N TRP A 153 -4.91 -9.82 -1.47
CA TRP A 153 -4.52 -11.08 -2.08
C TRP A 153 -3.53 -11.80 -1.16
N ASP A 154 -4.02 -12.80 -0.44
CA ASP A 154 -3.27 -13.61 0.53
C ASP A 154 -2.85 -14.99 -0.02
N ARG A 155 -3.21 -15.29 -1.26
CA ARG A 155 -2.97 -16.61 -1.91
C ARG A 155 -1.72 -16.64 -2.80
N GLY A 156 -0.93 -15.57 -2.81
CA GLY A 156 0.27 -15.51 -3.64
C GLY A 156 1.35 -16.45 -3.11
N CYS A 157 2.19 -16.96 -4.01
CA CYS A 157 3.32 -17.81 -3.68
C CYS A 157 4.61 -16.99 -3.89
N PRO A 158 5.30 -16.56 -2.81
CA PRO A 158 6.56 -15.82 -2.93
C PRO A 158 7.59 -16.53 -3.83
N ASP A 159 7.72 -17.85 -3.69
CA ASP A 159 8.61 -18.66 -4.53
C ASP A 159 8.26 -18.55 -6.02
N ALA A 160 6.97 -18.51 -6.35
CA ALA A 160 6.53 -18.35 -7.72
C ALA A 160 6.78 -16.94 -8.28
N MET A 161 6.90 -15.91 -7.43
CA MET A 161 7.23 -14.55 -7.88
C MET A 161 8.68 -14.45 -8.34
N HIS A 162 9.61 -15.16 -7.68
CA HIS A 162 11.03 -15.16 -8.05
C HIS A 162 11.28 -15.62 -9.49
N ALA A 163 10.44 -16.50 -10.02
CA ALA A 163 10.51 -16.93 -11.42
C ALA A 163 10.29 -15.79 -12.44
N TYR A 164 9.74 -14.65 -12.01
CA TYR A 164 9.49 -13.48 -12.86
C TYR A 164 10.57 -12.40 -12.75
N GLU A 165 11.56 -12.57 -11.89
CA GLU A 165 12.67 -11.62 -11.70
C GLU A 165 13.71 -11.76 -12.81
N HIS A 166 13.34 -11.27 -14.00
CA HIS A 166 14.13 -11.35 -15.22
C HIS A 166 14.02 -10.05 -16.04
N GLU A 167 14.84 -9.91 -17.08
CA GLU A 167 14.97 -8.67 -17.87
C GLU A 167 13.63 -8.11 -18.36
N GLN A 168 12.72 -8.96 -18.86
CA GLN A 168 11.40 -8.47 -19.31
C GLN A 168 10.56 -7.84 -18.18
N GLN A 169 10.70 -8.29 -16.93
CA GLN A 169 10.04 -7.64 -15.78
C GLN A 169 10.66 -6.27 -15.52
N ALA A 170 11.99 -6.17 -15.51
CA ALA A 170 12.68 -4.89 -15.37
C ALA A 170 12.26 -3.90 -16.46
N LEU A 171 12.16 -4.35 -17.72
CA LEU A 171 11.67 -3.51 -18.83
C LEU A 171 10.22 -3.04 -18.62
N ARG A 172 9.33 -3.89 -18.11
CA ARG A 172 7.95 -3.49 -17.79
C ARG A 172 7.90 -2.47 -16.66
N ILE A 173 8.71 -2.66 -15.61
CA ILE A 173 8.82 -1.71 -14.50
C ILE A 173 9.31 -0.36 -15.02
N ASN A 174 10.43 -0.33 -15.76
CA ASN A 174 11.00 0.90 -16.33
C ASN A 174 10.05 1.61 -17.30
N LYS A 175 9.20 0.86 -18.04
CA LYS A 175 8.17 1.45 -18.90
C LYS A 175 7.00 2.04 -18.11
N ALA A 176 6.64 1.43 -16.97
CA ALA A 176 5.52 1.87 -16.15
C ALA A 176 5.89 3.01 -15.19
N ALA A 177 7.13 3.02 -14.73
CA ALA A 177 7.74 4.08 -13.94
C ALA A 177 8.99 4.54 -14.70
N SER A 178 8.82 5.52 -15.60
CA SER A 178 9.94 6.01 -16.40
C SER A 178 11.09 6.53 -15.52
N PRO A 179 12.32 6.66 -16.05
CA PRO A 179 13.47 7.08 -15.24
C PRO A 179 13.24 8.37 -14.45
N ILE A 180 12.52 9.34 -15.02
CA ILE A 180 12.17 10.60 -14.34
C ILE A 180 11.26 10.34 -13.14
N TRP A 181 10.23 9.51 -13.29
CA TRP A 181 9.32 9.17 -12.19
C TRP A 181 10.00 8.32 -11.12
N MET A 182 10.91 7.43 -11.51
CA MET A 182 11.72 6.64 -10.56
C MET A 182 12.65 7.54 -9.75
N GLN A 183 13.29 8.53 -10.39
CA GLN A 183 14.11 9.51 -9.69
C GLN A 183 13.29 10.32 -8.69
N GLN A 184 12.13 10.85 -9.10
CA GLN A 184 11.25 11.57 -8.19
C GLN A 184 10.75 10.68 -7.03
N ALA A 185 10.49 9.39 -7.28
CA ALA A 185 10.09 8.44 -6.26
C ALA A 185 11.23 8.19 -5.26
N GLN A 186 12.47 8.13 -5.74
CA GLN A 186 13.67 8.00 -4.92
C GLN A 186 13.90 9.25 -4.04
N GLU A 187 13.70 10.45 -4.58
CA GLU A 187 13.81 11.71 -3.83
C GLU A 187 12.73 11.81 -2.73
N ALA A 188 11.47 11.53 -3.07
CA ALA A 188 10.38 11.49 -2.09
C ALA A 188 10.64 10.42 -1.01
N TYR A 189 11.11 9.24 -1.42
CA TYR A 189 11.50 8.18 -0.49
C TYR A 189 12.59 8.63 0.48
N ALA A 190 13.62 9.33 0.02
CA ALA A 190 14.71 9.77 0.88
C ALA A 190 14.22 10.70 2.01
N ASP A 191 13.34 11.65 1.69
CA ASP A 191 12.72 12.53 2.69
C ASP A 191 11.89 11.74 3.72
N TYR A 192 11.07 10.78 3.26
CA TYR A 192 10.28 9.96 4.17
C TYR A 192 11.10 8.98 4.98
N TRP A 193 12.09 8.34 4.37
CA TRP A 193 12.92 7.33 5.01
C TRP A 193 13.73 7.92 6.16
N ALA A 194 14.27 9.13 5.99
CA ALA A 194 14.97 9.84 7.05
C ALA A 194 14.08 10.00 8.29
N ARG A 195 12.83 10.44 8.09
CA ARG A 195 11.85 10.65 9.17
C ARG A 195 11.35 9.34 9.77
N TYR A 196 11.03 8.34 8.94
CA TYR A 196 10.61 7.03 9.43
C TYR A 196 11.70 6.39 10.29
N SER A 197 12.95 6.53 9.86
CA SER A 197 14.10 5.98 10.55
C SER A 197 14.32 6.60 11.94
N SER A 198 14.03 7.90 12.10
CA SER A 198 14.21 8.63 13.36
C SER A 198 13.00 8.57 14.30
N GLU A 199 11.78 8.62 13.77
CA GLU A 199 10.57 8.87 14.57
C GLU A 199 9.58 7.68 14.59
N GLY A 200 9.75 6.67 13.73
CA GLY A 200 8.80 5.55 13.60
C GLY A 200 7.55 5.87 12.77
N ILE A 201 6.71 4.86 12.51
CA ILE A 201 5.55 5.02 11.60
C ILE A 201 4.43 5.84 12.25
N THR A 202 4.31 5.72 13.57
CA THR A 202 3.24 6.38 14.34
C THR A 202 3.42 7.89 14.34
N ALA A 203 4.65 8.37 14.49
CA ALA A 203 4.97 9.80 14.47
C ALA A 203 4.73 10.43 13.08
N LEU A 204 5.03 9.68 12.00
CA LEU A 204 4.75 10.13 10.63
C LEU A 204 3.25 10.35 10.40
N ALA A 205 2.41 9.45 10.92
CA ALA A 205 0.96 9.52 10.76
C ALA A 205 0.33 10.73 11.46
N GLU A 206 0.87 11.14 12.60
CA GLU A 206 0.35 12.28 13.37
C GLU A 206 0.62 13.62 12.68
N ARG A 207 1.71 13.73 11.93
CA ARG A 207 2.04 14.92 11.11
C ARG A 207 1.50 14.87 9.67
N GLY A 208 1.14 13.69 9.17
CA GLY A 208 0.42 13.51 7.90
C GLY A 208 -1.01 14.09 7.91
N LYS A 209 -1.48 14.53 9.08
CA LYS A 209 -2.55 15.50 9.26
C LYS A 209 -2.04 16.89 8.86
N ALA A 210 -1.84 17.12 7.56
CA ALA A 210 -1.70 18.49 7.09
C ALA A 210 -2.92 19.29 7.60
N PRO A 211 -2.74 20.57 8.00
CA PRO A 211 -3.86 21.40 8.42
C PRO A 211 -4.92 21.38 7.33
N SER A 212 -6.17 21.15 7.72
CA SER A 212 -7.32 21.30 6.85
C SER A 212 -7.45 22.79 6.50
N HIS A 213 -6.77 23.18 5.42
CA HIS A 213 -6.66 24.54 4.89
C HIS A 213 -5.96 25.56 5.79
#